data_AF-A0A351A274-F1
#
_entry.id   AF-A0A351A274-F1
#
_cell.length_a   1.000
_cell.length_b   1.000
_cell.length_c   1.000
_cell.angle_alpha   90.00
_cell.angle_beta   90.00
_cell.angle_gamma   90.00
#
_symmetry.space_group_name_H-M   'P 1'
#
loop_
_entity.id
_entity.type
_entity.pdbx_description
1 polymer ?
#
loop_
_entity_poly.entity_id
_entity_poly.type
_entity_poly.pdbx_seq_one_letter_code
_entity_poly.pdbx_strand_id
1 'polypeptide(L)'
;CIPHGGGGPGMGPIGLAAHLAPFMADHVVQPTGGADRPNLGQGAVSAAPFGSASILPISWMYITMMGGEGLKRATEVAILNANYLAERLKDHYPVLYTGSQGRVAHECILDIRPIKAATGISEVDIAKRLMDYGFHAPTMSFPVPGTIMVEPTESEGLDELERFAAAMIAIRDEIRQVEAGVWPAEDNPLRNAPHTQADFIGEWTRPYSREQAVFPLAWVAENKFWPSVNRIDDVYGDRNLFCACVPMSDYAD
;
A
#
# COMPACT_ATOMS: atom_id res chain seq x y z
N CYS A 1 5.86 -13.98 5.76
CA CYS A 1 6.98 -13.05 5.98
C CYS A 1 8.09 -13.14 4.93
N ILE A 2 7.90 -13.82 3.79
CA ILE A 2 8.80 -13.63 2.63
C ILE A 2 8.79 -12.12 2.29
N PRO A 3 9.96 -11.48 2.09
CA PRO A 3 10.02 -10.05 1.84
C PRO A 3 9.38 -9.69 0.49
N HIS A 4 8.71 -8.54 0.43
CA HIS A 4 8.04 -8.06 -0.80
C HIS A 4 9.00 -7.77 -1.96
N GLY A 5 10.26 -7.40 -1.68
CA GLY A 5 11.32 -7.24 -2.69
C GLY A 5 11.06 -6.22 -3.80
N GLY A 6 10.13 -5.28 -3.60
CA GLY A 6 9.76 -4.29 -4.62
C GLY A 6 8.89 -4.85 -5.77
N GLY A 7 8.26 -6.01 -5.58
CA GLY A 7 7.42 -6.67 -6.60
C GLY A 7 7.70 -8.17 -6.80
N GLY A 8 8.40 -8.80 -5.85
CA GLY A 8 8.81 -10.20 -5.92
C GLY A 8 10.19 -10.41 -5.28
N PRO A 9 10.53 -11.65 -4.87
CA PRO A 9 9.86 -12.90 -5.19
C PRO A 9 8.67 -13.23 -4.27
N GLY A 10 7.77 -14.09 -4.76
CA GLY A 10 6.67 -14.66 -3.97
C GLY A 10 6.64 -16.19 -4.06
N MET A 11 5.90 -16.83 -3.15
CA MET A 11 5.55 -18.25 -3.20
C MET A 11 4.07 -18.40 -2.88
N GLY A 12 3.33 -19.11 -3.73
CA GLY A 12 1.90 -19.40 -3.55
C GLY A 12 1.62 -20.89 -3.41
N PRO A 13 2.03 -21.55 -2.30
CA PRO A 13 1.70 -22.96 -2.08
C PRO A 13 0.18 -23.14 -1.94
N ILE A 14 -0.36 -24.21 -2.51
CA ILE A 14 -1.79 -24.54 -2.44
C ILE A 14 -2.03 -25.69 -1.45
N GLY A 15 -2.95 -25.48 -0.51
CA GLY A 15 -3.48 -26.56 0.33
C GLY A 15 -4.69 -27.20 -0.35
N LEU A 16 -4.68 -28.52 -0.51
CA LEU A 16 -5.76 -29.26 -1.19
C LEU A 16 -6.48 -30.18 -0.20
N ALA A 17 -7.80 -30.27 -0.33
CA ALA A 17 -8.55 -31.36 0.28
C ALA A 17 -8.13 -32.71 -0.34
N ALA A 18 -8.20 -33.80 0.43
CA ALA A 18 -7.63 -35.09 0.03
C ALA A 18 -8.10 -35.62 -1.34
N HIS A 19 -9.38 -35.40 -1.69
CA HIS A 19 -9.93 -35.83 -2.98
C HIS A 19 -9.36 -35.07 -4.19
N LEU A 20 -8.69 -33.94 -3.97
CA LEU A 20 -8.02 -33.16 -5.01
C LEU A 20 -6.54 -33.51 -5.17
N ALA A 21 -5.95 -34.24 -4.22
CA ALA A 21 -4.53 -34.59 -4.25
C ALA A 21 -4.08 -35.28 -5.56
N PRO A 22 -4.89 -36.16 -6.20
CA PRO A 22 -4.51 -36.75 -7.49
C PRO A 22 -4.35 -35.76 -8.65
N PHE A 23 -4.86 -34.54 -8.52
CA PHE A 23 -4.80 -33.48 -9.54
C PHE A 23 -3.76 -32.40 -9.20
N MET A 24 -3.02 -32.54 -8.11
CA MET A 24 -1.92 -31.64 -7.76
C MET A 24 -0.85 -31.66 -8.86
N ALA A 25 -0.22 -30.53 -9.15
CA ALA A 25 0.90 -30.50 -10.07
C ALA A 25 2.02 -31.45 -9.62
N ASP A 26 2.71 -32.07 -10.57
CA ASP A 26 3.94 -32.83 -10.35
C ASP A 26 5.07 -32.20 -11.18
N HIS A 27 6.18 -32.89 -11.41
CA HIS A 27 7.24 -32.34 -12.22
C HIS A 27 7.95 -33.40 -13.06
N VAL A 28 8.24 -33.04 -14.31
CA VAL A 28 8.72 -33.98 -15.35
C VAL A 28 10.15 -34.46 -15.13
N VAL A 29 10.99 -33.67 -14.46
CA VAL A 29 12.41 -34.00 -14.20
C VAL A 29 12.61 -34.67 -12.83
N GLN A 30 11.88 -34.21 -11.82
CA GLN A 30 12.05 -34.65 -10.43
C GLN A 30 10.66 -34.76 -9.79
N PRO A 31 10.24 -35.96 -9.37
CA PRO A 31 8.99 -36.14 -8.64
C PRO A 31 8.84 -35.21 -7.44
N THR A 32 7.63 -34.68 -7.23
CA THR A 32 7.28 -33.83 -6.09
C THR A 32 6.98 -34.62 -4.81
N GLY A 33 7.00 -35.95 -4.87
CA GLY A 33 6.76 -36.86 -3.76
C GLY A 33 7.31 -38.26 -4.04
N GLY A 34 6.93 -39.23 -3.19
CA GLY A 34 7.31 -40.64 -3.32
C GLY A 34 6.82 -41.32 -4.60
N ALA A 35 7.20 -42.59 -4.78
CA ALA A 35 6.80 -43.39 -5.95
C ALA A 35 5.29 -43.68 -5.99
N ASP A 36 4.63 -43.70 -4.84
CA ASP A 36 3.21 -43.95 -4.60
C ASP A 36 2.37 -42.66 -4.51
N ARG A 37 2.96 -41.49 -4.84
CA ARG A 37 2.27 -40.21 -4.76
C ARG A 37 0.97 -40.20 -5.60
N PRO A 38 -0.10 -39.56 -5.11
CA PRO A 38 -1.41 -39.58 -5.79
C PRO A 38 -1.41 -38.81 -7.11
N ASN A 39 -0.50 -37.85 -7.30
CA ASN A 39 -0.38 -37.00 -8.49
C ASN A 39 0.58 -37.54 -9.56
N LEU A 40 0.89 -38.86 -9.54
CA LEU A 40 1.75 -39.47 -10.55
C LEU A 40 1.21 -39.23 -11.96
N GLY A 41 2.05 -38.68 -12.84
CA GLY A 41 1.70 -38.38 -14.23
C GLY A 41 1.08 -37.01 -14.46
N GLN A 42 0.88 -36.20 -13.40
CA GLN A 42 0.47 -34.81 -13.55
C GLN A 42 1.60 -33.94 -14.13
N GLY A 43 1.23 -32.82 -14.73
CA GLY A 43 2.15 -31.88 -15.35
C GLY A 43 2.79 -30.90 -14.36
N ALA A 44 3.79 -30.17 -14.85
CA ALA A 44 4.45 -29.09 -14.11
C ALA A 44 3.79 -27.73 -14.34
N VAL A 45 3.67 -26.94 -13.27
CA VAL A 45 3.19 -25.53 -13.31
C VAL A 45 4.33 -24.53 -13.07
N SER A 46 5.54 -25.02 -12.79
CA SER A 46 6.74 -24.23 -12.53
C SER A 46 7.96 -24.98 -13.06
N ALA A 47 9.00 -24.24 -13.45
CA ALA A 47 10.20 -24.81 -14.07
C ALA A 47 11.07 -25.66 -13.12
N ALA A 48 10.95 -25.43 -11.80
CA ALA A 48 11.55 -26.25 -10.76
C ALA A 48 10.42 -26.90 -9.93
N PRO A 49 10.62 -28.13 -9.43
CA PRO A 49 9.56 -28.92 -8.77
C PRO A 49 8.97 -28.25 -7.53
N PHE A 50 9.73 -27.39 -6.86
CA PHE A 50 9.30 -26.66 -5.66
C PHE A 50 9.43 -25.13 -5.81
N GLY A 51 9.45 -24.63 -7.06
CA GLY A 51 9.61 -23.21 -7.35
C GLY A 51 10.87 -22.62 -6.73
N SER A 52 10.74 -21.46 -6.10
CA SER A 52 11.82 -20.75 -5.39
C SER A 52 12.07 -21.38 -4.01
N ALA A 53 12.58 -22.60 -3.97
CA ALA A 53 12.72 -23.36 -2.72
C ALA A 53 13.61 -22.67 -1.67
N SER A 54 14.58 -21.85 -2.09
CA SER A 54 15.52 -21.16 -1.20
C SER A 54 14.87 -20.13 -0.27
N ILE A 55 13.66 -19.63 -0.58
CA ILE A 55 12.95 -18.65 0.26
C ILE A 55 11.90 -19.28 1.18
N LEU A 56 11.58 -20.56 1.01
CA LEU A 56 10.67 -21.29 1.90
C LEU A 56 11.13 -21.34 3.38
N PRO A 57 12.43 -21.41 3.70
CA PRO A 57 12.90 -21.32 5.08
C PRO A 57 12.42 -20.06 5.82
N ILE A 58 12.11 -18.96 5.13
CA ILE A 58 11.62 -17.73 5.76
C ILE A 58 10.26 -17.98 6.44
N SER A 59 9.31 -18.56 5.70
CA SER A 59 7.99 -18.90 6.24
C SER A 59 8.08 -20.02 7.28
N TRP A 60 8.95 -21.02 7.05
CA TRP A 60 9.21 -22.07 8.03
C TRP A 60 9.72 -21.51 9.36
N MET A 61 10.69 -20.59 9.30
CA MET A 61 11.24 -19.93 10.48
C MET A 61 10.18 -19.12 11.22
N TYR A 62 9.37 -18.33 10.51
CA TYR A 62 8.28 -17.57 11.11
C TYR A 62 7.31 -18.48 11.87
N ILE A 63 6.80 -19.53 11.22
CA ILE A 63 5.87 -20.48 11.84
C ILE A 63 6.52 -21.16 13.05
N THR A 64 7.77 -21.61 12.92
CA THR A 64 8.49 -22.35 13.97
C THR A 64 8.78 -21.47 15.19
N MET A 65 9.20 -20.22 14.99
CA MET A 65 9.51 -19.30 16.08
C MET A 65 8.26 -18.74 16.77
N MET A 66 7.19 -18.46 16.01
CA MET A 66 5.95 -17.92 16.57
C MET A 66 5.17 -18.99 17.34
N GLY A 67 5.20 -20.24 16.87
CA GLY A 67 4.37 -21.31 17.41
C GLY A 67 2.87 -21.00 17.31
N GLY A 68 2.03 -21.88 17.86
CA GLY A 68 0.57 -21.72 17.78
C GLY A 68 0.06 -20.46 18.49
N GLU A 69 0.62 -20.15 19.67
CA GLU A 69 0.22 -18.98 20.46
C GLU A 69 0.62 -17.66 19.79
N GLY A 70 1.85 -17.56 19.28
CA GLY A 70 2.32 -16.37 18.59
C GLY A 70 1.56 -16.13 17.29
N LEU A 71 1.30 -17.17 16.49
CA LEU A 71 0.51 -17.05 15.26
C LEU A 71 -0.91 -16.57 15.54
N LYS A 72 -1.55 -17.11 16.59
CA LYS A 72 -2.87 -16.63 17.04
C LYS A 72 -2.81 -15.16 17.44
N ARG A 73 -1.82 -14.78 18.25
CA ARG A 73 -1.64 -13.40 18.73
C ARG A 73 -1.41 -12.42 17.58
N ALA A 74 -0.60 -12.79 16.60
CA ALA A 74 -0.36 -11.98 15.41
C ALA A 74 -1.69 -11.67 14.70
N THR A 75 -2.52 -12.68 14.46
CA THR A 75 -3.84 -12.46 13.82
C THR A 75 -4.76 -11.58 14.67
N GLU A 76 -4.80 -11.77 15.99
CA GLU A 76 -5.59 -10.93 16.90
C GLU A 76 -5.17 -9.45 16.82
N VAL A 77 -3.86 -9.18 16.79
CA VAL A 77 -3.31 -7.82 16.75
C VAL A 77 -3.51 -7.18 15.37
N ALA A 78 -3.35 -7.92 14.27
CA ALA A 78 -3.63 -7.39 12.94
C ALA A 78 -5.09 -6.91 12.82
N ILE A 79 -6.05 -7.71 13.32
CA ILE A 79 -7.47 -7.33 13.35
C ILE A 79 -7.70 -6.13 14.29
N LEU A 80 -7.04 -6.11 15.45
CA LEU A 80 -7.12 -4.99 16.40
C LEU A 80 -6.63 -3.68 15.78
N ASN A 81 -5.46 -3.70 15.15
CA ASN A 81 -4.84 -2.52 14.55
C ASN A 81 -5.72 -1.94 13.43
N ALA A 82 -6.29 -2.78 12.58
CA ALA A 82 -7.19 -2.35 11.51
C ALA A 82 -8.49 -1.73 12.05
N ASN A 83 -9.11 -2.36 13.06
CA ASN A 83 -10.31 -1.81 13.71
C ASN A 83 -10.01 -0.51 14.47
N TYR A 84 -8.82 -0.40 15.07
CA TYR A 84 -8.36 0.82 15.71
C TYR A 84 -8.27 1.98 14.71
N LEU A 85 -7.62 1.78 13.57
CA LEU A 85 -7.55 2.81 12.51
C LEU A 85 -8.93 3.14 11.94
N ALA A 86 -9.76 2.13 11.67
CA ALA A 86 -11.12 2.32 11.17
C ALA A 86 -11.95 3.19 12.14
N GLU A 87 -11.89 2.91 13.44
CA GLU A 87 -12.59 3.68 14.47
C GLU A 87 -12.05 5.11 14.59
N ARG A 88 -10.72 5.30 14.52
CA ARG A 88 -10.09 6.63 14.56
C ARG A 88 -10.42 7.50 13.35
N LEU A 89 -10.65 6.90 12.19
CA LEU A 89 -10.84 7.62 10.93
C LEU A 89 -12.30 7.78 10.50
N LYS A 90 -13.26 7.08 11.12
CA LYS A 90 -14.66 6.97 10.65
C LYS A 90 -15.38 8.32 10.47
N ASP A 91 -15.08 9.32 11.29
CA ASP A 91 -15.72 10.64 11.25
C ASP A 91 -15.09 11.55 10.18
N HIS A 92 -13.97 11.14 9.61
CA HIS A 92 -13.22 11.85 8.58
C HIS A 92 -13.40 11.21 7.20
N TYR A 93 -13.37 9.88 7.17
CA TYR A 93 -13.51 9.04 6.00
C TYR A 93 -14.47 7.88 6.30
N PRO A 94 -15.62 7.79 5.62
CA PRO A 94 -16.54 6.68 5.84
C PRO A 94 -15.88 5.33 5.56
N VAL A 95 -16.04 4.38 6.48
CA VAL A 95 -15.61 2.99 6.27
C VAL A 95 -16.66 2.29 5.39
N LEU A 96 -16.26 1.87 4.19
CA LEU A 96 -17.19 1.45 3.14
C LEU A 96 -17.90 0.12 3.46
N TYR A 97 -17.17 -0.85 4.02
CA TYR A 97 -17.72 -2.16 4.35
C TYR A 97 -17.34 -2.55 5.78
N THR A 98 -18.31 -3.11 6.50
CA THR A 98 -18.12 -3.68 7.84
C THR A 98 -18.88 -5.00 7.96
N GLY A 99 -18.45 -5.85 8.89
CA GLY A 99 -19.18 -7.06 9.25
C GLY A 99 -20.48 -6.77 10.00
N SER A 100 -21.24 -7.81 10.32
CA SER A 100 -22.56 -7.71 10.96
C SER A 100 -22.59 -7.00 12.32
N GLN A 101 -21.44 -6.84 12.97
CA GLN A 101 -21.28 -6.11 14.23
C GLN A 101 -20.49 -4.80 14.09
N GLY A 102 -20.41 -4.24 12.87
CA GLY A 102 -19.76 -2.96 12.62
C GLY A 102 -18.23 -2.97 12.73
N ARG A 103 -17.60 -4.15 12.64
CA ARG A 103 -16.14 -4.33 12.71
C ARG A 103 -15.58 -4.75 11.36
N VAL A 104 -14.32 -4.40 11.13
CA VAL A 104 -13.55 -4.86 9.97
C VAL A 104 -12.70 -6.07 10.34
N ALA A 105 -12.05 -6.69 9.35
CA ALA A 105 -11.08 -7.76 9.57
C ALA A 105 -9.68 -7.17 9.83
N HIS A 106 -8.68 -7.56 9.04
CA HIS A 106 -7.30 -7.10 9.13
C HIS A 106 -7.02 -5.85 8.27
N GLU A 107 -8.02 -5.38 7.53
CA GLU A 107 -7.96 -4.21 6.67
C GLU A 107 -9.31 -3.48 6.65
N CYS A 108 -9.32 -2.21 6.25
CA CYS A 108 -10.53 -1.42 6.03
C CYS A 108 -10.46 -0.61 4.73
N ILE A 109 -11.64 -0.30 4.15
CA ILE A 109 -11.75 0.52 2.94
C ILE A 109 -12.35 1.87 3.33
N LEU A 110 -11.64 2.95 3.00
CA LEU A 110 -12.05 4.34 3.22
C LEU A 110 -12.66 4.89 1.92
N ASP A 111 -13.90 5.37 2.00
CA ASP A 111 -14.63 5.86 0.83
C ASP A 111 -14.31 7.34 0.54
N ILE A 112 -13.51 7.58 -0.51
CA ILE A 112 -13.10 8.93 -0.94
C ILE A 112 -14.07 9.49 -1.99
N ARG A 113 -14.97 8.68 -2.56
CA ARG A 113 -15.85 9.09 -3.67
C ARG A 113 -16.75 10.29 -3.30
N PRO A 114 -17.35 10.37 -2.10
CA PRO A 114 -18.13 11.56 -1.71
C PRO A 114 -17.27 12.82 -1.64
N ILE A 115 -16.03 12.71 -1.14
CA ILE A 115 -15.07 13.82 -1.11
C ILE A 115 -14.75 14.29 -2.53
N LYS A 116 -14.45 13.35 -3.43
CA LYS A 116 -14.16 13.64 -4.83
C LYS A 116 -15.33 14.32 -5.54
N ALA A 117 -16.56 13.86 -5.29
CA ALA A 117 -17.75 14.48 -5.85
C ALA A 117 -17.97 15.92 -5.35
N ALA A 118 -17.64 16.21 -4.09
CA ALA A 118 -17.81 17.52 -3.49
C ALA A 118 -16.68 18.52 -3.83
N THR A 119 -15.45 18.04 -4.02
CA THR A 119 -14.25 18.88 -4.06
C THR A 119 -13.38 18.72 -5.30
N GLY A 120 -13.55 17.64 -6.05
CA GLY A 120 -12.61 17.22 -7.10
C GLY A 120 -11.32 16.58 -6.56
N ILE A 121 -11.10 16.53 -5.25
CA ILE A 121 -9.95 15.85 -4.63
C ILE A 121 -10.16 14.34 -4.67
N SER A 122 -9.23 13.63 -5.28
CA SER A 122 -9.27 12.20 -5.51
C SER A 122 -8.43 11.41 -4.51
N GLU A 123 -8.61 10.10 -4.51
CA GLU A 123 -7.76 9.14 -3.81
C GLU A 123 -6.28 9.26 -4.21
N VAL A 124 -6.00 9.62 -5.47
CA VAL A 124 -4.63 9.84 -5.96
C VAL A 124 -4.02 11.08 -5.31
N ASP A 125 -4.79 12.17 -5.14
CA ASP A 125 -4.32 13.38 -4.48
C ASP A 125 -3.95 13.10 -3.01
N ILE A 126 -4.80 12.35 -2.30
CA ILE A 126 -4.52 11.92 -0.91
C ILE A 126 -3.26 11.04 -0.87
N ALA A 127 -3.13 10.08 -1.79
CA ALA A 127 -1.98 9.18 -1.83
C ALA A 127 -0.67 9.90 -2.12
N LYS A 128 -0.66 10.87 -3.04
CA LYS A 128 0.52 11.70 -3.29
C LYS A 128 0.81 12.60 -2.09
N ARG A 129 -0.23 13.14 -1.44
CA ARG A 129 -0.07 13.99 -0.26
C ARG A 129 0.51 13.25 0.93
N LEU A 130 0.14 11.97 1.13
CA LEU A 130 0.74 11.12 2.19
C LEU A 130 2.27 11.03 2.10
N MET A 131 2.86 11.14 0.90
CA MET A 131 4.32 11.16 0.72
C MET A 131 4.95 12.36 1.45
N ASP A 132 4.28 13.51 1.47
CA ASP A 132 4.76 14.70 2.17
C ASP A 132 4.71 14.53 3.69
N TYR A 133 3.84 13.65 4.18
CA TYR A 133 3.72 13.24 5.58
C TYR A 133 4.65 12.07 5.95
N GLY A 134 5.44 11.55 5.00
CA GLY A 134 6.39 10.46 5.21
C GLY A 134 5.81 9.06 5.06
N PHE A 135 4.62 8.91 4.46
CA PHE A 135 3.96 7.63 4.28
C PHE A 135 3.92 7.19 2.81
N HIS A 136 4.12 5.89 2.58
CA HIS A 136 3.67 5.27 1.35
C HIS A 136 2.14 5.18 1.37
N ALA A 137 1.49 5.42 0.23
CA ALA A 137 0.05 5.31 0.13
C ALA A 137 -0.44 3.86 0.36
N PRO A 138 -1.60 3.66 1.00
CA PRO A 138 -2.25 2.35 1.03
C PRO A 138 -2.70 1.92 -0.38
N THR A 139 -3.29 0.72 -0.49
CA THR A 139 -3.83 0.24 -1.77
C THR A 139 -4.88 1.21 -2.32
N MET A 140 -4.73 1.62 -3.57
CA MET A 140 -5.61 2.59 -4.21
C MET A 140 -6.56 1.95 -5.21
N SER A 141 -7.81 2.43 -5.24
CA SER A 141 -8.81 2.17 -6.28
C SER A 141 -9.11 0.68 -6.55
N PHE A 142 -8.78 -0.18 -5.60
CA PHE A 142 -9.09 -1.60 -5.59
C PHE A 142 -9.39 -2.03 -4.14
N PRO A 143 -10.42 -2.88 -3.91
CA PRO A 143 -11.32 -3.49 -4.89
C PRO A 143 -12.40 -2.54 -5.43
N VAL A 144 -12.50 -1.33 -4.90
CA VAL A 144 -13.49 -0.32 -5.31
C VAL A 144 -12.77 0.90 -5.90
N PRO A 145 -13.07 1.30 -7.16
CA PRO A 145 -12.50 2.50 -7.75
C PRO A 145 -12.82 3.76 -6.92
N GLY A 146 -11.84 4.64 -6.75
CA GLY A 146 -12.02 5.88 -5.98
C GLY A 146 -11.96 5.70 -4.46
N THR A 147 -11.37 4.62 -3.97
CA THR A 147 -11.22 4.33 -2.53
C THR A 147 -9.77 4.06 -2.16
N ILE A 148 -9.50 4.06 -0.84
CA ILE A 148 -8.20 3.68 -0.28
C ILE A 148 -8.43 2.50 0.68
N MET A 149 -7.64 1.43 0.54
CA MET A 149 -7.69 0.24 1.41
C MET A 149 -6.45 0.16 2.29
N VAL A 150 -6.66 0.11 3.61
CA VAL A 150 -5.61 0.23 4.64
C VAL A 150 -5.48 -1.08 5.40
N GLU A 151 -4.26 -1.64 5.42
CA GLU A 151 -3.88 -2.84 6.16
C GLU A 151 -2.62 -2.54 7.00
N PRO A 152 -2.73 -2.35 8.34
CA PRO A 152 -1.57 -1.99 9.17
C PRO A 152 -0.70 -3.17 9.60
N THR A 153 -1.20 -4.40 9.47
CA THR A 153 -0.58 -5.63 10.04
C THR A 153 -0.43 -5.59 11.57
N GLU A 154 0.07 -6.68 12.15
CA GLU A 154 0.39 -6.79 13.57
C GLU A 154 1.75 -6.20 13.96
N SER A 155 2.59 -5.91 12.97
CA SER A 155 4.00 -5.56 13.20
C SER A 155 4.20 -4.08 13.50
N GLU A 156 3.21 -3.24 13.18
CA GLU A 156 3.26 -1.81 13.46
C GLU A 156 2.81 -1.51 14.89
N GLY A 157 3.61 -0.70 15.58
CA GLY A 157 3.31 -0.22 16.93
C GLY A 157 2.22 0.84 16.93
N LEU A 158 1.57 1.04 18.09
CA LEU A 158 0.49 2.03 18.25
C LEU A 158 0.90 3.45 17.82
N ASP A 159 2.14 3.85 18.10
CA ASP A 159 2.65 5.17 17.73
C ASP A 159 2.67 5.39 16.20
N GLU A 160 2.93 4.33 15.42
CA GLU A 160 2.89 4.40 13.95
C GLU A 160 1.44 4.51 13.44
N LEU A 161 0.52 3.76 14.04
CA LEU A 161 -0.91 3.86 13.73
C LEU A 161 -1.44 5.27 14.03
N GLU A 162 -1.03 5.86 15.14
CA GLU A 162 -1.40 7.23 15.52
C GLU A 162 -0.79 8.26 14.55
N ARG A 163 0.47 8.09 14.12
CA ARG A 163 1.07 8.95 13.07
C ARG A 163 0.30 8.87 11.76
N PHE A 164 -0.06 7.67 11.31
CA PHE A 164 -0.85 7.49 10.08
C PHE A 164 -2.25 8.10 10.22
N ALA A 165 -2.94 7.85 11.34
CA ALA A 165 -4.24 8.43 11.60
C ALA A 165 -4.18 9.97 11.64
N ALA A 166 -3.18 10.55 12.31
CA ALA A 166 -2.97 11.99 12.37
C ALA A 166 -2.68 12.59 10.98
N ALA A 167 -1.89 11.92 10.14
CA ALA A 167 -1.65 12.34 8.76
C ALA A 167 -2.95 12.34 7.94
N MET A 168 -3.73 11.26 8.01
CA MET A 168 -5.02 11.18 7.32
C MET A 168 -6.03 12.23 7.81
N ILE A 169 -6.07 12.51 9.11
CA ILE A 169 -6.93 13.54 9.70
C ILE A 169 -6.50 14.94 9.24
N ALA A 170 -5.20 15.24 9.26
CA ALA A 170 -4.66 16.51 8.77
C ALA A 170 -4.95 16.70 7.27
N ILE A 171 -4.82 15.64 6.46
CA ILE A 171 -5.24 15.66 5.06
C ILE A 171 -6.74 15.91 4.93
N ARG A 172 -7.58 15.37 5.83
CA ARG A 172 -9.02 15.69 5.81
C ARG A 172 -9.27 17.16 6.08
N ASP A 173 -8.51 17.78 6.98
CA ASP A 173 -8.60 19.20 7.27
C ASP A 173 -8.12 20.06 6.09
N GLU A 174 -7.08 19.63 5.38
CA GLU A 174 -6.66 20.25 4.11
C GLU A 174 -7.79 20.22 3.07
N ILE A 175 -8.49 19.08 2.96
CA ILE A 175 -9.66 18.94 2.07
C ILE A 175 -10.79 19.90 2.52
N ARG A 176 -11.00 20.08 3.83
CA ARG A 176 -12.00 21.03 4.36
C ARG A 176 -11.70 22.48 3.97
N GLN A 177 -10.42 22.86 3.85
CA GLN A 177 -10.03 24.19 3.36
C GLN A 177 -10.40 24.38 1.89
N VAL A 178 -10.30 23.33 1.08
CA VAL A 178 -10.77 23.35 -0.32
C VAL A 178 -12.30 23.40 -0.36
N GLU A 179 -13.01 22.60 0.44
CA GLU A 179 -14.48 22.62 0.56
C GLU A 179 -15.01 24.02 0.94
N ALA A 180 -14.31 24.72 1.84
CA ALA A 180 -14.66 26.05 2.31
C ALA A 180 -14.24 27.18 1.35
N GLY A 181 -13.53 26.87 0.25
CA GLY A 181 -13.03 27.86 -0.70
C GLY A 181 -11.88 28.72 -0.16
N VAL A 182 -11.23 28.31 0.93
CA VAL A 182 -10.04 28.99 1.48
C VAL A 182 -8.84 28.77 0.57
N TRP A 183 -8.67 27.55 0.06
CA TRP A 183 -7.68 27.24 -0.97
C TRP A 183 -8.32 27.08 -2.35
N PRO A 184 -7.66 27.56 -3.42
CA PRO A 184 -8.09 27.27 -4.79
C PRO A 184 -8.20 25.76 -5.04
N ALA A 185 -9.23 25.35 -5.77
CA ALA A 185 -9.49 23.93 -6.07
C ALA A 185 -8.33 23.25 -6.83
N GLU A 186 -7.64 24.01 -7.69
CA GLU A 186 -6.57 23.49 -8.55
C GLU A 186 -5.15 23.90 -8.11
N ASP A 187 -5.02 24.71 -7.05
CA ASP A 187 -3.70 25.13 -6.52
C ASP A 187 -3.72 25.08 -4.98
N ASN A 188 -3.38 23.91 -4.46
CA ASN A 188 -3.39 23.58 -3.03
C ASN A 188 -2.41 22.43 -2.74
N PRO A 189 -2.11 22.14 -1.46
CA PRO A 189 -1.14 21.10 -1.14
C PRO A 189 -1.47 19.71 -1.73
N LEU A 190 -2.76 19.36 -1.85
CA LEU A 190 -3.19 18.05 -2.36
C LEU A 190 -2.97 17.91 -3.86
N ARG A 191 -3.26 18.96 -4.63
CA ARG A 191 -3.08 18.98 -6.09
C ARG A 191 -1.62 19.02 -6.50
N ASN A 192 -0.81 19.76 -5.75
CA ASN A 192 0.60 19.97 -6.05
C ASN A 192 1.52 18.90 -5.41
N ALA A 193 0.97 17.99 -4.60
CA ALA A 193 1.74 16.89 -4.04
C ALA A 193 2.13 15.84 -5.12
N PRO A 194 3.29 15.16 -4.95
CA PRO A 194 4.24 15.31 -3.84
C PRO A 194 5.19 16.50 -4.03
N HIS A 195 5.73 17.02 -2.92
CA HIS A 195 6.65 18.15 -2.92
C HIS A 195 8.11 17.67 -2.79
N THR A 196 8.92 17.97 -3.81
CA THR A 196 10.34 17.60 -3.86
C THR A 196 11.25 18.59 -3.15
N GLN A 197 12.50 18.21 -2.95
CA GLN A 197 13.53 19.12 -2.46
C GLN A 197 13.74 20.32 -3.40
N ALA A 198 13.57 20.12 -4.72
CA ALA A 198 13.67 21.17 -5.72
C ALA A 198 12.54 22.21 -5.56
N ASP A 199 11.30 21.77 -5.32
CA ASP A 199 10.17 22.68 -5.02
C ASP A 199 10.46 23.54 -3.78
N PHE A 200 11.06 22.94 -2.75
CA PHE A 200 11.33 23.61 -1.48
C PHE A 200 12.35 24.76 -1.62
N ILE A 201 13.43 24.53 -2.37
CA ILE A 201 14.51 25.51 -2.56
C ILE A 201 14.14 26.57 -3.62
N GLY A 202 13.27 26.21 -4.57
CA GLY A 202 12.85 27.07 -5.67
C GLY A 202 11.98 28.26 -5.26
N GLU A 203 11.56 29.03 -6.26
CA GLU A 203 10.58 30.11 -6.07
C GLU A 203 9.24 29.55 -5.57
N TRP A 204 8.54 30.32 -4.74
CA TRP A 204 7.30 29.87 -4.12
C TRP A 204 6.19 30.90 -4.29
N THR A 205 5.31 30.60 -5.25
CA THR A 205 4.16 31.43 -5.64
C THR A 205 2.82 30.77 -5.29
N ARG A 206 2.85 29.73 -4.44
CA ARG A 206 1.69 28.92 -4.06
C ARG A 206 0.92 29.55 -2.88
N PRO A 207 -0.41 29.33 -2.75
CA PRO A 207 -1.27 29.98 -1.74
C PRO A 207 -1.17 29.37 -0.32
N TYR A 208 -0.16 28.54 -0.08
CA TYR A 208 0.13 27.87 1.18
C TYR A 208 1.64 27.92 1.43
N SER A 209 2.10 27.73 2.66
CA SER A 209 3.53 27.89 2.99
C SER A 209 4.38 26.68 2.58
N ARG A 210 5.71 26.88 2.50
CA ARG A 210 6.66 25.77 2.28
C ARG A 210 6.58 24.77 3.43
N GLU A 211 6.49 25.24 4.66
CA GLU A 211 6.37 24.40 5.85
C GLU A 211 5.12 23.53 5.78
N GLN A 212 3.97 24.09 5.39
CA GLN A 212 2.75 23.32 5.16
C GLN A 212 2.95 22.25 4.07
N ALA A 213 3.73 22.56 3.02
CA ALA A 213 4.02 21.61 1.95
C ALA A 213 4.88 20.43 2.43
N VAL A 214 6.04 20.70 3.05
CA VAL A 214 7.08 19.70 3.26
C VAL A 214 7.21 19.18 4.70
N PHE A 215 6.69 19.91 5.69
CA PHE A 215 6.72 19.57 7.11
C PHE A 215 5.34 19.73 7.77
N PRO A 216 4.29 19.05 7.25
CA PRO A 216 2.92 19.30 7.70
C PRO A 216 2.66 18.91 9.16
N LEU A 217 3.45 17.99 9.73
CA LEU A 217 3.37 17.58 11.13
C LEU A 217 4.78 17.44 11.73
N ALA A 218 4.89 17.57 13.06
CA ALA A 218 6.18 17.73 13.75
C ALA A 218 7.19 16.61 13.47
N TRP A 219 6.76 15.34 13.46
CA TRP A 219 7.65 14.20 13.24
C TRP A 219 8.27 14.20 11.84
N VAL A 220 7.63 14.84 10.86
CA VAL A 220 8.13 14.90 9.48
C VAL A 220 9.43 15.69 9.43
N ALA A 221 9.59 16.71 10.28
CA ALA A 221 10.83 17.49 10.36
C ALA A 221 11.97 16.70 11.03
N GLU A 222 11.66 15.78 11.94
CA GLU A 222 12.65 14.97 12.64
C GLU A 222 13.29 13.91 11.72
N ASN A 223 12.54 13.40 10.75
CA ASN A 223 13.01 12.37 9.82
C ASN A 223 12.40 12.54 8.41
N LYS A 224 12.77 13.62 7.73
CA LYS A 224 12.21 13.92 6.40
C LYS A 224 12.69 12.92 5.35
N PHE A 225 11.73 12.17 4.80
CA PHE A 225 11.92 11.46 3.54
C PHE A 225 11.46 12.34 2.38
N TRP A 226 12.33 12.54 1.38
CA TRP A 226 12.04 13.39 0.22
C TRP A 226 11.50 12.56 -0.95
N PRO A 227 10.34 12.94 -1.52
CA PRO A 227 9.99 12.56 -2.88
C PRO A 227 11.10 13.00 -3.84
N SER A 228 11.58 12.10 -4.69
CA SER A 228 12.67 12.38 -5.63
C SER A 228 12.22 13.09 -6.91
N VAL A 229 10.93 12.99 -7.24
CA VAL A 229 10.29 13.60 -8.39
C VAL A 229 8.89 14.09 -8.03
N ASN A 230 8.38 15.04 -8.81
CA ASN A 230 7.00 15.52 -8.70
C ASN A 230 6.01 14.45 -9.21
N ARG A 231 4.72 14.80 -9.22
CA ARG A 231 3.65 13.91 -9.68
C ARG A 231 3.94 13.41 -11.10
N ILE A 232 3.92 12.09 -11.26
CA ILE A 232 4.12 11.41 -12.54
C ILE A 232 2.95 11.70 -13.48
N ASP A 233 3.23 11.91 -14.77
CA ASP A 233 2.23 11.95 -15.84
C ASP A 233 2.05 10.54 -16.43
N ASP A 234 1.04 9.82 -15.92
CA ASP A 234 0.76 8.45 -16.33
C ASP A 234 0.38 8.37 -17.82
N VAL A 235 -0.37 9.36 -18.33
CA VAL A 235 -0.90 9.34 -19.71
C VAL A 235 0.21 9.61 -20.73
N TYR A 236 1.16 10.47 -20.40
CA TYR A 236 2.29 10.76 -21.27
C TYR A 236 3.15 9.52 -21.53
N GLY A 237 3.46 8.74 -20.48
CA GLY A 237 4.29 7.54 -20.58
C GLY A 237 3.68 6.48 -21.50
N ASP A 238 2.38 6.22 -21.38
CA ASP A 238 1.67 5.27 -22.23
C ASP A 238 1.61 5.72 -23.71
N ARG A 239 1.54 7.04 -23.95
CA ARG A 239 1.53 7.60 -25.31
C ARG A 239 2.91 7.67 -25.95
N ASN A 240 3.97 7.72 -25.14
CA ASN A 240 5.36 7.87 -25.57
C ASN A 240 6.22 6.77 -24.93
N LEU A 241 6.04 5.54 -25.40
CA LEU A 241 6.60 4.35 -24.74
C LEU A 241 8.12 4.22 -24.92
N PHE A 242 8.86 4.43 -23.84
CA PHE A 242 10.31 4.17 -23.75
C PHE A 242 10.60 3.16 -22.62
N CYS A 243 10.88 1.91 -22.97
CA CYS A 243 11.12 0.82 -22.00
C CYS A 243 12.60 0.41 -21.86
N ALA A 244 13.52 1.24 -22.36
CA ALA A 244 14.96 1.08 -22.22
C ALA A 244 15.57 2.45 -21.93
N CYS A 245 16.79 2.47 -21.37
CA CYS A 245 17.50 3.73 -21.12
C CYS A 245 17.60 4.54 -22.41
N VAL A 246 17.14 5.79 -22.38
CA VAL A 246 17.39 6.72 -23.47
C VAL A 246 18.88 7.14 -23.46
N PRO A 247 19.45 7.53 -24.61
CA PRO A 247 20.80 8.06 -24.67
C PRO A 247 21.02 9.19 -23.64
N MET A 248 22.24 9.28 -23.08
CA MET A 248 22.58 10.35 -22.13
C MET A 248 22.40 11.76 -22.71
N SER A 249 22.49 11.90 -24.04
CA SER A 249 22.19 13.14 -24.75
C SER A 249 20.76 13.64 -24.53
N ASP A 250 19.83 12.73 -24.29
CA ASP A 250 18.40 13.02 -24.20
C ASP A 250 18.01 13.43 -22.76
N TYR A 251 18.95 13.32 -21.80
CA TYR A 251 18.83 13.85 -20.43
C TYR A 251 19.53 15.19 -20.23
N ALA A 252 20.16 15.76 -21.26
CA ALA A 252 21.08 16.90 -21.14
C ALA A 252 20.40 18.30 -21.19
N ASP A 253 19.08 18.37 -21.05
CA ASP A 253 18.30 19.61 -21.05
C ASP A 253 17.82 20.01 -19.64
#